data_AF-A0A7W1I110-F1
#
_entry.id   AF-A0A7W1I110-F1
#
_cell.length_a   1.000
_cell.length_b   1.000
_cell.length_c   1.000
_cell.angle_alpha   90.00
_cell.angle_beta   90.00
_cell.angle_gamma   90.00
#
_symmetry.space_group_name_H-M   'P 1'
#
loop_
_entity.id
_entity.type
_entity.pdbx_description
1 polymer ?
#
loop_
_entity_poly.entity_id
_entity_poly.type
_entity_poly.pdbx_seq_one_letter_code
_entity_poly.pdbx_strand_id
1 'polypeptide(L)'
;MIRVAALVLLATAATAAQTQRVATTVEMLLGSTVFFHGRSVALHQKLLVEGDLTRLANAPKPIYVLWKDRGGGDGAEGQVRGEFWDLGRLESGDGRFAGYDFTRLLEVASRGRRPARDQVFVILGATFTPAEIPRTPTVRAIALAPQRFADQTVKVIGRFKGRNLYGDLPQPLAKGKWDFVIQSAEGALWVTGVRPRGKDFDLDPGKRVDTGRWVEVTGVVKQEGATTYLDATAIALAAAPEDAPVEVMLPDAPPAPAPEVIFSAPVEDDTDVNRASPVRIQFSVDMDPKSIRDRVRVTYVGREGGPSPPPPPVFTATYLDASRAVEIKFAQPLAPFQQVKVELLEGISTLDRQLLKPFTLTFLTGR
;
A
#
# COMPACT_ATOMS: atom_id res chain seq x y z
N MET A 1 5.04 59.82 -9.93
CA MET A 1 5.50 58.49 -10.38
C MET A 1 5.44 57.55 -9.19
N ILE A 2 4.42 56.69 -9.11
CA ILE A 2 4.20 55.78 -7.98
C ILE A 2 4.98 54.49 -8.25
N ARG A 3 5.96 54.17 -7.39
CA ARG A 3 6.69 52.90 -7.44
C ARG A 3 5.91 51.86 -6.66
N VAL A 4 5.33 50.88 -7.36
CA VAL A 4 4.73 49.68 -6.77
C VAL A 4 5.86 48.67 -6.55
N ALA A 5 6.17 48.37 -5.28
CA ALA A 5 7.08 47.30 -4.91
C ALA A 5 6.28 45.99 -4.83
N ALA A 6 6.57 45.05 -5.73
CA ALA A 6 6.02 43.71 -5.69
C ALA A 6 6.75 42.88 -4.62
N LEU A 7 6.03 42.52 -3.56
CA LEU A 7 6.50 41.62 -2.52
C LEU A 7 6.35 40.18 -3.03
N VAL A 8 7.45 39.55 -3.42
CA VAL A 8 7.48 38.12 -3.78
C VAL A 8 7.50 37.31 -2.47
N LEU A 9 6.39 36.66 -2.15
CA LEU A 9 6.36 35.62 -1.11
C LEU A 9 7.11 34.38 -1.63
N LEU A 10 8.32 34.18 -1.13
CA LEU A 10 9.02 32.90 -1.22
C LEU A 10 8.37 31.92 -0.24
N ALA A 11 7.57 31.00 -0.75
CA ALA A 11 7.11 29.84 0.00
C ALA A 11 8.33 28.94 0.29
N THR A 12 8.81 28.97 1.53
CA THR A 12 9.77 27.99 2.03
C THR A 12 9.04 26.65 2.18
N ALA A 13 9.14 25.80 1.16
CA ALA A 13 8.85 24.39 1.32
C ALA A 13 9.86 23.83 2.35
N ALA A 14 9.43 23.70 3.60
CA ALA A 14 10.13 22.91 4.59
C ALA A 14 10.19 21.48 4.04
N THR A 15 11.33 21.12 3.45
CA THR A 15 11.68 19.72 3.25
C THR A 15 11.84 19.14 4.65
N ALA A 16 10.76 18.56 5.18
CA ALA A 16 10.87 17.63 6.29
C ALA A 16 11.95 16.63 5.86
N ALA A 17 13.02 16.53 6.63
CA ALA A 17 14.04 15.52 6.44
C ALA A 17 13.32 14.17 6.51
N GLN A 18 12.97 13.60 5.35
CA GLN A 18 12.50 12.23 5.28
C GLN A 18 13.63 11.41 5.90
N THR A 19 13.40 10.86 7.08
CA THR A 19 14.29 9.91 7.72
C THR A 19 14.57 8.82 6.69
N GLN A 20 15.76 8.89 6.09
CA GLN A 20 16.07 8.10 4.91
C GLN A 20 16.12 6.63 5.36
N ARG A 21 15.17 5.82 4.85
CA ARG A 21 15.09 4.40 5.19
C ARG A 21 16.33 3.69 4.65
N VAL A 22 16.91 2.82 5.48
CA VAL A 22 18.11 2.05 5.14
C VAL A 22 17.73 0.59 4.92
N ALA A 23 17.89 0.12 3.69
CA ALA A 23 17.82 -1.30 3.36
C ALA A 23 19.08 -2.00 3.87
N THR A 24 18.90 -3.06 4.66
CA THR A 24 20.00 -3.75 5.34
C THR A 24 19.62 -5.20 5.65
N THR A 25 20.53 -5.95 6.28
CA THR A 25 20.29 -7.30 6.79
C THR A 25 20.20 -7.32 8.32
N VAL A 26 19.71 -8.42 8.87
CA VAL A 26 19.67 -8.65 10.32
C VAL A 26 21.08 -8.66 10.92
N GLU A 27 22.05 -9.27 10.24
CA GLU A 27 23.44 -9.37 10.69
C GLU A 27 24.09 -7.98 10.80
N MET A 28 23.89 -7.12 9.79
CA MET A 28 24.41 -5.76 9.80
C MET A 28 23.75 -4.90 10.88
N LEU A 29 22.44 -5.06 11.04
CA LEU A 29 21.65 -4.35 12.04
C LEU A 29 22.08 -4.73 13.48
N LEU A 30 22.34 -6.01 13.76
CA LEU A 30 22.85 -6.47 15.05
C LEU A 30 24.35 -6.23 15.24
N GLY A 31 25.14 -6.24 14.16
CA GLY A 31 26.57 -5.91 14.20
C GLY A 31 26.84 -4.42 14.42
N SER A 32 25.85 -3.55 14.18
CA SER A 32 25.97 -2.10 14.26
C SER A 32 24.78 -1.43 14.96
N THR A 33 24.33 -2.00 16.09
CA THR A 33 23.11 -1.56 16.79
C THR A 33 23.07 -0.07 17.09
N VAL A 34 24.18 0.53 17.50
CA VAL A 34 24.28 1.98 17.80
C VAL A 34 23.95 2.83 16.57
N PHE A 35 24.40 2.42 15.39
CA PHE A 35 24.16 3.15 14.15
C PHE A 35 22.71 3.08 13.71
N PHE A 36 22.07 1.92 13.86
CA PHE A 36 20.68 1.72 13.45
C PHE A 36 19.65 2.13 14.51
N HIS A 37 20.07 2.41 15.75
CA HIS A 37 19.17 2.79 16.83
C HIS A 37 18.39 4.08 16.49
N GLY A 38 17.06 4.00 16.45
CA GLY A 38 16.17 5.08 16.05
C GLY A 38 16.18 5.38 14.54
N ARG A 39 16.68 4.47 13.71
CA ARG A 39 16.65 4.63 12.25
C ARG A 39 15.52 3.82 11.61
N SER A 40 14.93 4.40 10.58
CA SER A 40 14.04 3.68 9.66
C SER A 40 14.84 2.65 8.88
N VAL A 41 14.45 1.38 8.98
CA VAL A 41 15.07 0.25 8.30
C VAL A 41 14.10 -0.49 7.38
N ALA A 42 14.65 -1.16 6.38
CA ALA A 42 13.98 -2.15 5.55
C ALA A 42 14.77 -3.45 5.57
N LEU A 43 14.10 -4.55 5.91
CA LEU A 43 14.66 -5.89 5.95
C LEU A 43 13.80 -6.81 5.10
N HIS A 44 14.39 -7.75 4.38
CA HIS A 44 13.64 -8.85 3.79
C HIS A 44 13.81 -10.07 4.69
N GLN A 45 12.73 -10.52 5.33
CA GLN A 45 12.82 -11.54 6.38
C GLN A 45 11.55 -12.37 6.48
N LYS A 46 11.74 -13.62 6.89
CA LYS A 46 10.66 -14.51 7.34
C LYS A 46 10.21 -14.13 8.75
N LEU A 47 8.90 -14.16 8.98
CA LEU A 47 8.27 -13.90 10.27
C LEU A 47 8.06 -15.20 11.05
N LEU A 48 8.22 -15.12 12.37
CA LEU A 48 7.80 -16.15 13.33
C LEU A 48 6.80 -15.54 14.30
N VAL A 49 5.67 -16.22 14.49
CA VAL A 49 4.63 -15.78 15.43
C VAL A 49 4.67 -16.67 16.66
N GLU A 50 4.82 -16.04 17.82
CA GLU A 50 4.89 -16.69 19.14
C GLU A 50 3.77 -16.15 20.02
N GLY A 51 2.62 -16.83 19.98
CA GLY A 51 1.40 -16.32 20.58
C GLY A 51 0.93 -15.04 19.89
N ASP A 52 0.88 -13.93 20.63
CA ASP A 52 0.53 -12.60 20.13
C ASP A 52 1.72 -11.80 19.62
N LEU A 53 2.95 -12.24 19.93
CA LEU A 53 4.18 -11.58 19.49
C LEU A 53 4.61 -12.05 18.11
N THR A 54 5.26 -11.16 17.35
CA THR A 54 5.93 -11.51 16.10
C THR A 54 7.41 -11.19 16.22
N ARG A 55 8.28 -12.07 15.73
CA ARG A 55 9.72 -11.84 15.63
C ARG A 55 10.26 -12.17 14.26
N LEU A 56 11.43 -11.61 13.96
CA LEU A 56 12.20 -11.98 12.78
C LEU A 56 12.77 -13.40 12.96
N ALA A 57 12.60 -14.25 11.94
CA ALA A 57 13.18 -15.60 11.92
C ALA A 57 14.71 -15.54 11.90
N ASN A 58 15.37 -16.61 12.36
CA ASN A 58 16.82 -16.83 12.20
C ASN A 58 17.76 -15.71 12.68
N ALA A 59 17.26 -14.71 13.42
CA ALA A 59 18.08 -13.68 14.01
C ALA A 59 18.87 -14.28 15.19
N PRO A 60 20.19 -14.03 15.31
CA PRO A 60 20.99 -14.57 16.42
C PRO A 60 20.61 -13.96 17.78
N LYS A 61 19.93 -12.81 17.77
CA LYS A 61 19.31 -12.19 18.94
C LYS A 61 17.85 -11.85 18.61
N PRO A 62 16.93 -11.88 19.59
CA PRO A 62 15.52 -11.66 19.32
C PRO A 62 15.25 -10.22 18.85
N ILE A 63 14.64 -10.10 17.67
CA ILE A 63 14.12 -8.84 17.12
C ILE A 63 12.61 -9.00 16.99
N TYR A 64 11.86 -8.34 17.85
CA TYR A 64 10.40 -8.34 17.83
C TYR A 64 9.87 -7.27 16.88
N VAL A 65 8.69 -7.50 16.32
CA VAL A 65 8.04 -6.60 15.38
C VAL A 65 6.75 -6.09 16.00
N LEU A 66 6.68 -4.78 16.22
CA LEU A 66 5.51 -4.08 16.75
C LEU A 66 4.81 -3.36 15.59
N TRP A 67 3.70 -3.96 15.17
CA TRP A 67 2.99 -3.59 13.94
C TRP A 67 2.23 -2.27 14.08
N LYS A 68 2.34 -1.43 13.05
CA LYS A 68 1.34 -0.40 12.75
C LYS A 68 0.20 -1.01 11.91
N ASP A 69 0.57 -1.82 10.93
CA ASP A 69 -0.35 -2.56 10.07
C ASP A 69 0.23 -3.96 9.82
N ARG A 70 -0.49 -4.98 10.30
CA ARG A 70 -0.02 -6.36 10.24
C ARG A 70 -0.48 -6.99 8.93
N GLY A 71 0.43 -7.00 7.95
CA GLY A 71 0.19 -7.64 6.65
C GLY A 71 0.67 -9.09 6.52
N GLY A 72 1.36 -9.64 7.54
CA GLY A 72 2.02 -10.97 7.47
C GLY A 72 1.72 -11.87 8.67
N GLY A 73 1.57 -13.17 8.40
CA GLY A 73 1.32 -14.23 9.39
C GLY A 73 2.56 -15.05 9.73
N ASP A 74 2.36 -16.15 10.47
CA ASP A 74 3.46 -17.08 10.79
C ASP A 74 4.05 -17.68 9.51
N GLY A 75 5.38 -17.69 9.44
CA GLY A 75 6.12 -18.18 8.29
C GLY A 75 6.07 -17.30 7.04
N ALA A 76 5.34 -16.17 7.04
CA ALA A 76 5.32 -15.25 5.92
C ALA A 76 6.72 -14.64 5.70
N GLU A 77 7.13 -14.53 4.43
CA GLU A 77 8.42 -13.94 4.04
C GLU A 77 8.17 -12.74 3.14
N GLY A 78 8.89 -11.66 3.40
CA GLY A 78 8.68 -10.42 2.68
C GLY A 78 9.44 -9.27 3.33
N GLN A 79 9.08 -8.06 2.93
CA GLN A 79 9.74 -6.87 3.44
C GLN A 79 9.08 -6.35 4.71
N VAL A 80 9.86 -6.28 5.79
CA VAL A 80 9.51 -5.61 7.04
C VAL A 80 10.15 -4.22 7.03
N ARG A 81 9.34 -3.19 7.26
CA ARG A 81 9.79 -1.79 7.33
C ARG A 81 9.35 -1.20 8.65
N GLY A 82 10.20 -0.39 9.28
CA GLY A 82 9.87 0.28 10.53
C GLY A 82 11.10 0.93 11.15
N GLU A 83 10.98 1.38 12.39
CA GLU A 83 12.10 1.99 13.11
C GLU A 83 12.77 0.98 14.04
N PHE A 84 14.08 0.82 13.93
CA PHE A 84 14.83 -0.16 14.73
C PHE A 84 15.28 0.43 16.07
N TRP A 85 15.05 -0.31 17.15
CA TRP A 85 15.42 0.09 18.50
C TRP A 85 16.02 -1.06 19.31
N ASP A 86 16.97 -0.70 20.18
CA ASP A 86 17.52 -1.56 21.23
C ASP A 86 16.82 -1.18 22.54
N LEU A 87 16.00 -2.09 23.07
CA LEU A 87 15.17 -1.79 24.24
C LEU A 87 16.00 -1.48 25.49
N GLY A 88 17.22 -2.03 25.59
CA GLY A 88 18.11 -1.78 26.72
C GLY A 88 18.73 -0.37 26.72
N ARG A 89 18.57 0.38 25.63
CA ARG A 89 19.01 1.79 25.50
C ARG A 89 17.88 2.79 25.69
N LEU A 90 16.64 2.33 25.71
CA LEU A 90 15.49 3.18 25.92
C LEU A 90 15.39 3.56 27.39
N GLU A 91 15.04 4.82 27.68
CA GLU A 91 14.74 5.26 29.03
C GLU A 91 13.32 4.84 29.43
N SER A 92 13.14 4.53 30.72
CA SER A 92 11.83 4.23 31.28
C SER A 92 11.01 5.52 31.36
N GLY A 93 9.98 5.65 30.52
CA GLY A 93 9.12 6.85 30.46
C GLY A 93 9.37 7.77 29.26
N ASP A 94 10.19 7.35 28.29
CA ASP A 94 10.34 8.10 27.04
C ASP A 94 8.99 8.19 26.30
N GLY A 95 8.46 9.41 26.22
CA GLY A 95 7.14 9.70 25.66
C GLY A 95 6.96 9.30 24.19
N ARG A 96 8.05 9.10 23.45
CA ARG A 96 8.00 8.59 22.07
C ARG A 96 7.37 7.20 22.00
N PHE A 97 7.42 6.44 23.10
CA PHE A 97 6.91 5.09 23.16
C PHE A 97 5.63 4.95 24.00
N ALA A 98 4.98 6.05 24.38
CA ALA A 98 3.76 6.01 25.18
C ALA A 98 2.62 5.21 24.52
N GLY A 99 2.63 5.05 23.19
CA GLY A 99 1.68 4.24 22.44
C GLY A 99 2.02 2.75 22.30
N TYR A 100 3.13 2.28 22.86
CA TYR A 100 3.54 0.88 22.81
C TYR A 100 3.49 0.24 24.20
N ASP A 101 2.75 -0.87 24.32
CA ASP A 101 2.81 -1.71 25.51
C ASP A 101 3.92 -2.75 25.36
N PHE A 102 5.00 -2.60 26.13
CA PHE A 102 6.11 -3.55 26.16
C PHE A 102 5.95 -4.64 27.24
N THR A 103 4.91 -4.59 28.06
CA THR A 103 4.77 -5.48 29.24
C THR A 103 4.86 -6.94 28.83
N ARG A 104 4.04 -7.34 27.86
CA ARG A 104 4.03 -8.71 27.35
C ARG A 104 5.36 -9.11 26.69
N LEU A 105 5.94 -8.21 25.92
CA LEU A 105 7.24 -8.45 25.28
C LEU A 105 8.33 -8.67 26.34
N LEU A 106 8.38 -7.85 27.39
CA LEU A 106 9.36 -7.96 28.46
C LEU A 106 9.14 -9.23 29.29
N GLU A 107 7.90 -9.64 29.55
CA GLU A 107 7.61 -10.94 30.17
C GLU A 107 8.23 -12.10 29.39
N VAL A 108 8.00 -12.13 28.08
CA VAL A 108 8.48 -13.21 27.20
C VAL A 108 10.00 -13.14 26.99
N ALA A 109 10.55 -11.96 26.70
CA ALA A 109 11.94 -11.80 26.30
C ALA A 109 12.91 -11.71 27.49
N SER A 110 12.46 -11.17 28.63
CA SER A 110 13.33 -10.83 29.76
C SER A 110 12.69 -11.06 31.13
N ARG A 111 11.65 -11.89 31.21
CA ARG A 111 10.94 -12.25 32.46
C ARG A 111 10.46 -11.01 33.25
N GLY A 112 9.94 -10.03 32.52
CA GLY A 112 9.40 -8.78 33.04
C GLY A 112 10.46 -7.76 33.48
N ARG A 113 11.75 -8.08 33.35
CA ARG A 113 12.84 -7.15 33.69
C ARG A 113 13.23 -6.32 32.48
N ARG A 114 13.76 -5.12 32.71
CA ARG A 114 14.37 -4.33 31.63
C ARG A 114 15.59 -5.08 31.08
N PRO A 115 15.69 -5.32 29.77
CA PRO A 115 16.87 -5.97 29.19
C PRO A 115 18.09 -5.06 29.31
N ALA A 116 19.28 -5.66 29.37
CA ALA A 116 20.50 -4.90 29.18
C ALA A 116 20.61 -4.44 27.71
N ARG A 117 21.51 -3.48 27.46
CA ARG A 117 21.83 -3.05 26.09
C ARG A 117 22.23 -4.26 25.25
N ASP A 118 21.86 -4.23 23.97
CA ASP A 118 22.27 -5.23 22.97
C ASP A 118 21.74 -6.66 23.25
N GLN A 119 20.59 -6.78 23.95
CA GLN A 119 19.94 -8.07 24.26
C GLN A 119 18.61 -8.28 23.54
N VAL A 120 17.72 -7.28 23.56
CA VAL A 120 16.36 -7.38 22.99
C VAL A 120 16.11 -6.17 22.11
N PHE A 121 15.65 -6.43 20.89
CA PHE A 121 15.42 -5.39 19.91
C PHE A 121 13.97 -5.39 19.44
N VAL A 122 13.55 -4.25 18.93
CA VAL A 122 12.22 -4.07 18.35
C VAL A 122 12.29 -3.29 17.05
N ILE A 123 11.38 -3.61 16.14
CA ILE A 123 11.03 -2.77 15.00
C ILE A 123 9.66 -2.17 15.29
N LEU A 124 9.61 -0.86 15.48
CA LEU A 124 8.41 -0.11 15.81
C LEU A 124 7.73 0.44 14.57
N GLY A 125 6.42 0.68 14.68
CA GLY A 125 5.60 1.23 13.60
C GLY A 125 5.65 0.36 12.35
N ALA A 126 5.81 -0.97 12.53
CA ALA A 126 6.22 -1.83 11.46
C ALA A 126 5.10 -2.03 10.43
N THR A 127 5.48 -2.13 9.16
CA THR A 127 4.60 -2.58 8.07
C THR A 127 5.25 -3.76 7.35
N PHE A 128 4.39 -4.60 6.77
CA PHE A 128 4.81 -5.76 6.00
C PHE A 128 4.32 -5.66 4.57
N THR A 129 5.16 -6.07 3.62
CA THR A 129 4.76 -6.24 2.23
C THR A 129 5.33 -7.57 1.74
N PRO A 130 4.49 -8.52 1.30
CA PRO A 130 4.96 -9.68 0.55
C PRO A 130 5.74 -9.18 -0.66
N ALA A 131 7.02 -9.50 -0.74
CA ALA A 131 7.88 -8.99 -1.80
C ALA A 131 9.06 -9.92 -2.00
N GLU A 132 9.23 -10.42 -3.22
CA GLU A 132 10.46 -11.12 -3.59
C GLU A 132 11.60 -10.13 -3.83
N ILE A 133 12.82 -10.54 -3.49
CA ILE A 133 14.01 -9.77 -3.85
C ILE A 133 14.27 -9.95 -5.35
N PRO A 134 14.36 -8.86 -6.14
CA PRO A 134 14.66 -8.94 -7.56
C PRO A 134 15.93 -9.74 -7.82
N ARG A 135 15.92 -10.55 -8.88
CA ARG A 135 17.11 -11.29 -9.34
C ARG A 135 18.15 -10.37 -9.98
N THR A 136 17.71 -9.25 -10.54
CA THR A 136 18.59 -8.24 -11.11
C THR A 136 19.39 -7.55 -10.00
N PRO A 137 20.73 -7.53 -10.07
CA PRO A 137 21.55 -6.90 -9.05
C PRO A 137 21.34 -5.38 -9.07
N THR A 138 20.94 -4.84 -7.94
CA THR A 138 20.87 -3.40 -7.67
C THR A 138 21.51 -3.14 -6.32
N VAL A 139 21.92 -1.90 -6.05
CA VAL A 139 22.49 -1.52 -4.73
C VAL A 139 21.54 -1.93 -3.61
N ARG A 140 20.23 -1.70 -3.79
CA ARG A 140 19.20 -2.09 -2.81
C ARG A 140 19.01 -3.60 -2.69
N ALA A 141 18.95 -4.34 -3.80
CA ALA A 141 18.77 -5.79 -3.75
C ALA A 141 19.94 -6.48 -3.03
N ILE A 142 21.17 -6.04 -3.31
CA ILE A 142 22.37 -6.55 -2.64
C ILE A 142 22.38 -6.17 -1.16
N ALA A 143 21.96 -4.95 -0.80
CA ALA A 143 21.88 -4.55 0.61
C ALA A 143 20.82 -5.34 1.42
N LEU A 144 19.74 -5.81 0.77
CA LEU A 144 18.68 -6.61 1.41
C LEU A 144 19.04 -8.10 1.52
N ALA A 145 19.72 -8.67 0.53
CA ALA A 145 20.13 -10.08 0.54
C ALA A 145 21.49 -10.27 -0.15
N PRO A 146 22.59 -9.88 0.52
CA PRO A 146 23.93 -9.97 -0.04
C PRO A 146 24.31 -11.42 -0.41
N GLN A 147 23.84 -12.40 0.34
CA GLN A 147 24.05 -13.84 0.10
C GLN A 147 23.54 -14.31 -1.26
N ARG A 148 22.53 -13.64 -1.85
CA ARG A 148 22.04 -13.99 -3.20
C ARG A 148 23.00 -13.60 -4.31
N PHE A 149 23.92 -12.68 -4.03
CA PHE A 149 24.85 -12.10 -5.00
C PHE A 149 26.31 -12.36 -4.63
N ALA A 150 26.58 -12.96 -3.46
CA ALA A 150 27.91 -13.25 -2.98
C ALA A 150 28.74 -14.00 -4.04
N ASP A 151 29.98 -13.54 -4.23
CA ASP A 151 30.94 -14.05 -5.21
C ASP A 151 30.53 -13.93 -6.68
N GLN A 152 29.42 -13.25 -6.98
CA GLN A 152 29.00 -12.96 -8.35
C GLN A 152 29.56 -11.62 -8.81
N THR A 153 29.98 -11.58 -10.07
CA THR A 153 30.26 -10.33 -10.76
C THR A 153 28.94 -9.64 -11.10
N VAL A 154 28.74 -8.45 -10.55
CA VAL A 154 27.56 -7.63 -10.76
C VAL A 154 27.94 -6.29 -11.36
N LYS A 155 26.95 -5.67 -11.99
CA LYS A 155 27.03 -4.34 -12.56
C LYS A 155 25.87 -3.52 -11.99
N VAL A 156 26.19 -2.49 -11.20
CA VAL A 156 25.19 -1.72 -10.45
C VAL A 156 25.38 -0.23 -10.64
N ILE A 157 24.28 0.52 -10.58
CA ILE A 157 24.30 1.98 -10.67
C ILE A 157 23.92 2.57 -9.31
N GLY A 158 24.69 3.55 -8.85
CA GLY A 158 24.45 4.27 -7.61
C GLY A 158 25.03 5.68 -7.61
N ARG A 159 24.46 6.55 -6.78
CA ARG A 159 24.99 7.88 -6.49
C ARG A 159 26.26 7.75 -5.67
N PHE A 160 27.33 8.39 -6.11
CA PHE A 160 28.58 8.50 -5.36
C PHE A 160 28.37 9.34 -4.08
N LYS A 161 28.71 8.78 -2.92
CA LYS A 161 28.53 9.40 -1.59
C LYS A 161 29.86 9.67 -0.88
N GLY A 162 30.97 9.60 -1.63
CA GLY A 162 32.32 9.76 -1.11
C GLY A 162 32.68 8.65 -0.13
N ARG A 163 33.60 8.92 0.80
CA ARG A 163 34.02 7.99 1.86
C ARG A 163 33.00 7.97 3.00
N ASN A 164 31.75 7.64 2.66
CA ASN A 164 30.62 7.62 3.58
C ASN A 164 30.38 8.98 4.27
N LEU A 165 30.50 10.09 3.52
CA LEU A 165 30.44 11.47 4.06
C LEU A 165 29.06 11.85 4.65
N TYR A 166 28.05 11.02 4.40
CA TYR A 166 26.67 11.18 4.84
C TYR A 166 26.25 10.14 5.89
N GLY A 167 27.13 9.22 6.31
CA GLY A 167 26.78 8.19 7.28
C GLY A 167 25.67 7.25 6.80
N ASP A 168 25.75 6.83 5.54
CA ASP A 168 24.84 5.86 4.93
C ASP A 168 25.11 4.44 5.46
N LEU A 169 26.37 4.15 5.85
CA LEU A 169 26.81 2.87 6.41
C LEU A 169 27.49 3.05 7.79
N PRO A 170 27.48 2.03 8.67
CA PRO A 170 27.91 2.15 10.06
C PRO A 170 29.43 2.28 10.27
N GLN A 171 30.22 1.44 9.60
CA GLN A 171 31.66 1.38 9.79
C GLN A 171 32.40 1.71 8.50
N PRO A 172 33.54 2.43 8.58
CA PRO A 172 34.43 2.58 7.45
C PRO A 172 35.03 1.21 7.09
N LEU A 173 34.99 0.84 5.82
CA LEU A 173 35.58 -0.41 5.36
C LEU A 173 37.11 -0.37 5.38
N ALA A 174 37.70 0.78 5.05
CA ALA A 174 39.13 1.09 5.16
C ALA A 174 40.08 0.05 4.52
N LYS A 175 39.65 -0.63 3.45
CA LYS A 175 40.46 -1.54 2.62
C LYS A 175 41.46 -0.77 1.77
N GLY A 176 41.11 0.44 1.36
CA GLY A 176 41.94 1.29 0.51
C GLY A 176 41.67 2.77 0.71
N LYS A 177 42.65 3.59 0.32
CA LYS A 177 42.49 5.05 0.34
C LYS A 177 41.40 5.55 -0.61
N TRP A 178 40.98 4.73 -1.57
CA TRP A 178 39.98 5.12 -2.55
C TRP A 178 38.59 4.63 -2.21
N ASP A 179 38.39 3.88 -1.13
CA ASP A 179 37.08 3.32 -0.79
C ASP A 179 36.00 4.40 -0.68
N PHE A 180 34.86 4.11 -1.29
CA PHE A 180 33.73 5.01 -1.32
C PHE A 180 32.42 4.26 -1.21
N VAL A 181 31.35 4.99 -0.92
CA VAL A 181 29.99 4.47 -0.86
C VAL A 181 29.23 4.89 -2.11
N ILE A 182 28.46 3.96 -2.66
CA ILE A 182 27.39 4.25 -3.61
C ILE A 182 26.03 4.01 -2.97
N GLN A 183 25.05 4.83 -3.33
CA GLN A 183 23.68 4.73 -2.82
C GLN A 183 22.68 4.69 -3.99
N SER A 184 21.70 3.80 -3.92
CA SER A 184 20.53 3.86 -4.80
C SER A 184 19.28 3.39 -4.06
N ALA A 185 18.17 4.10 -4.25
CA ALA A 185 16.95 3.96 -3.46
C ALA A 185 17.26 3.98 -1.94
N GLU A 186 16.89 2.92 -1.22
CA GLU A 186 17.12 2.74 0.22
C GLU A 186 18.45 2.01 0.53
N GLY A 187 19.17 1.54 -0.49
CA GLY A 187 20.39 0.74 -0.31
C GLY A 187 21.67 1.57 -0.41
N ALA A 188 22.68 1.14 0.32
CA ALA A 188 24.04 1.66 0.23
C ALA A 188 25.05 0.50 0.23
N LEU A 189 26.14 0.65 -0.53
CA LEU A 189 27.23 -0.33 -0.61
C LEU A 189 28.58 0.37 -0.61
N TRP A 190 29.54 -0.24 0.08
CA TRP A 190 30.94 0.10 -0.09
C TRP A 190 31.45 -0.42 -1.45
N VAL A 191 32.33 0.36 -2.06
CA VAL A 191 33.06 0.01 -3.28
C VAL A 191 34.55 0.12 -3.01
N THR A 192 35.30 -0.94 -3.35
CA THR A 192 36.76 -1.06 -3.19
C THR A 192 37.41 -1.42 -4.52
N GLY A 193 38.74 -1.52 -4.56
CA GLY A 193 39.48 -2.03 -5.71
C GLY A 193 39.71 -1.02 -6.85
N VAL A 194 38.86 0.00 -6.96
CA VAL A 194 38.99 1.06 -7.99
C VAL A 194 39.14 2.46 -7.38
N ARG A 195 39.86 3.33 -8.09
CA ARG A 195 39.75 4.77 -7.89
C ARG A 195 38.50 5.27 -8.63
N PRO A 196 37.67 6.14 -8.05
CA PRO A 196 36.49 6.70 -8.72
C PRO A 196 36.89 7.76 -9.76
N ARG A 197 37.61 7.31 -10.80
CA ARG A 197 38.16 8.12 -11.89
C ARG A 197 37.97 7.35 -13.20
N GLY A 198 37.65 8.09 -14.25
CA GLY A 198 37.60 7.59 -15.63
C GLY A 198 38.15 8.62 -16.61
N LYS A 199 37.82 8.45 -17.89
CA LYS A 199 38.30 9.34 -18.97
C LYS A 199 37.82 10.79 -18.78
N ASP A 200 36.55 10.95 -18.40
CA ASP A 200 35.87 12.25 -18.36
C ASP A 200 35.46 12.67 -16.94
N PHE A 201 36.02 12.03 -15.91
CA PHE A 201 35.73 12.35 -14.51
C PHE A 201 36.84 11.92 -13.55
N ASP A 202 36.96 12.64 -12.44
CA ASP A 202 37.82 12.29 -11.29
C ASP A 202 37.09 12.75 -10.04
N LEU A 203 36.53 11.81 -9.26
CA LEU A 203 35.80 12.11 -8.03
C LEU A 203 36.72 11.89 -6.84
N ASP A 204 36.71 12.82 -5.89
CA ASP A 204 37.46 12.67 -4.65
C ASP A 204 36.54 12.13 -3.53
N PRO A 205 36.82 10.94 -2.96
CA PRO A 205 36.04 10.40 -1.85
C PRO A 205 35.99 11.32 -0.62
N GLY A 206 36.94 12.24 -0.46
CA GLY A 206 36.98 13.20 0.64
C GLY A 206 36.17 14.48 0.40
N LYS A 207 35.70 14.74 -0.83
CA LYS A 207 35.06 16.01 -1.18
C LYS A 207 33.56 15.87 -1.35
N ARG A 208 32.80 16.60 -0.53
CA ARG A 208 31.32 16.67 -0.65
C ARG A 208 30.86 17.19 -2.02
N VAL A 209 31.60 18.10 -2.65
CA VAL A 209 31.25 18.67 -3.97
C VAL A 209 31.24 17.62 -5.09
N ASP A 210 31.97 16.52 -4.93
CA ASP A 210 32.02 15.45 -5.93
C ASP A 210 30.92 14.39 -5.74
N THR A 211 30.13 14.50 -4.66
CA THR A 211 29.03 13.57 -4.35
C THR A 211 27.77 13.86 -5.16
N GLY A 212 26.86 12.89 -5.22
CA GLY A 212 25.59 12.99 -5.94
C GLY A 212 25.68 12.61 -7.42
N ARG A 213 26.88 12.47 -8.00
CA ARG A 213 27.05 11.95 -9.36
C ARG A 213 26.69 10.48 -9.44
N TRP A 214 26.02 10.08 -10.51
CA TRP A 214 25.69 8.68 -10.76
C TRP A 214 26.87 7.97 -11.40
N VAL A 215 27.22 6.83 -10.81
CA VAL A 215 28.29 5.97 -11.29
C VAL A 215 27.76 4.56 -11.48
N GLU A 216 28.22 3.93 -12.56
CA GLU A 216 28.05 2.53 -12.82
C GLU A 216 29.33 1.81 -12.39
N VAL A 217 29.18 0.79 -11.53
CA VAL A 217 30.30 0.04 -10.96
C VAL A 217 30.13 -1.43 -11.30
N THR A 218 31.19 -2.02 -11.84
CA THR A 218 31.27 -3.47 -12.08
C THR A 218 32.27 -4.07 -11.10
N GLY A 219 31.90 -5.16 -10.44
CA GLY A 219 32.73 -5.80 -9.43
C GLY A 219 32.14 -7.09 -8.90
N VAL A 220 32.85 -7.73 -7.98
CA VAL A 220 32.40 -8.96 -7.30
C VAL A 220 31.82 -8.59 -5.93
N VAL A 221 30.61 -9.06 -5.61
CA VAL A 221 30.03 -8.85 -4.28
C VAL A 221 30.79 -9.71 -3.27
N LYS A 222 31.30 -9.07 -2.21
CA LYS A 222 32.03 -9.70 -1.13
C LYS A 222 31.41 -9.37 0.22
N GLN A 223 31.63 -10.25 1.18
CA GLN A 223 31.21 -10.06 2.56
C GLN A 223 32.40 -10.28 3.51
N GLU A 224 32.52 -9.41 4.50
CA GLU A 224 33.46 -9.54 5.60
C GLU A 224 32.72 -9.24 6.91
N GLY A 225 32.52 -10.29 7.71
CA GLY A 225 31.59 -10.23 8.84
C GLY A 225 30.19 -9.81 8.36
N ALA A 226 29.63 -8.79 8.98
CA ALA A 226 28.32 -8.26 8.59
C ALA A 226 28.38 -7.25 7.43
N THR A 227 29.58 -6.82 7.01
CA THR A 227 29.75 -5.79 5.99
C THR A 227 29.74 -6.39 4.60
N THR A 228 28.88 -5.86 3.74
CA THR A 228 28.84 -6.19 2.31
C THR A 228 29.49 -5.06 1.52
N TYR A 229 30.34 -5.43 0.56
CA TYR A 229 31.01 -4.48 -0.32
C TYR A 229 31.16 -5.06 -1.74
N LEU A 230 31.43 -4.17 -2.69
CA LEU A 230 31.72 -4.50 -4.07
C LEU A 230 33.23 -4.36 -4.29
N ASP A 231 33.90 -5.47 -4.56
CA ASP A 231 35.29 -5.46 -5.01
C ASP A 231 35.31 -5.14 -6.51
N ALA A 232 35.45 -3.85 -6.83
CA ALA A 232 35.23 -3.35 -8.17
C ALA A 232 36.46 -3.54 -9.06
N THR A 233 36.17 -3.74 -10.34
CA THR A 233 37.14 -3.83 -11.42
C THR A 233 36.98 -2.71 -12.44
N ALA A 234 35.79 -2.10 -12.53
CA ALA A 234 35.52 -0.98 -13.42
C ALA A 234 34.51 0.01 -12.84
N ILE A 235 34.65 1.28 -13.24
CA ILE A 235 33.72 2.37 -12.91
C ILE A 235 33.57 3.31 -14.11
N ALA A 236 32.34 3.78 -14.35
CA ALA A 236 32.02 4.78 -15.35
C ALA A 236 30.97 5.76 -14.81
N LEU A 237 30.87 6.96 -15.42
CA LEU A 237 29.69 7.80 -15.20
C LEU A 237 28.47 7.15 -15.82
N ALA A 238 27.32 7.33 -15.17
CA ALA A 238 26.04 6.83 -15.64
C ALA A 238 24.98 7.93 -15.56
N ALA A 239 23.88 7.71 -16.28
CA ALA A 239 22.65 8.44 -15.98
C ALA A 239 22.05 7.93 -14.66
N ALA A 240 21.17 8.74 -14.06
CA ALA A 240 20.31 8.22 -13.02
C ALA A 240 19.56 7.00 -13.59
N PRO A 241 19.49 5.87 -12.85
CA PRO A 241 18.58 4.80 -13.25
C PRO A 241 17.20 5.43 -13.33
N GLU A 242 16.48 5.16 -14.43
CA GLU A 242 15.04 5.35 -14.42
C GLU A 242 14.55 4.51 -13.24
N ASP A 243 13.92 5.15 -12.26
CA ASP A 243 13.12 4.43 -11.29
C ASP A 243 12.08 3.71 -12.13
N ALA A 244 12.36 2.47 -12.53
CA ALA A 244 11.35 1.60 -13.08
C ALA A 244 10.26 1.67 -12.01
N PRO A 245 9.09 2.26 -12.32
CA PRO A 245 8.01 2.25 -11.36
C PRO A 245 7.91 0.78 -10.97
N VAL A 246 8.00 0.51 -9.67
CA VAL A 246 7.37 -0.70 -9.17
C VAL A 246 5.95 -0.47 -9.60
N GLU A 247 5.59 -1.07 -10.73
CA GLU A 247 4.22 -1.26 -11.13
C GLU A 247 3.72 -2.15 -10.00
N VAL A 248 3.28 -1.50 -8.93
CA VAL A 248 2.24 -2.05 -8.10
C VAL A 248 1.14 -2.19 -9.12
N MET A 249 1.09 -3.36 -9.78
CA MET A 249 -0.19 -3.93 -10.15
C MET A 249 -0.95 -3.93 -8.83
N LEU A 250 -1.63 -2.82 -8.55
CA LEU A 250 -2.84 -2.86 -7.78
C LEU A 250 -3.57 -4.04 -8.41
N PRO A 251 -3.88 -5.11 -7.65
CA PRO A 251 -4.72 -6.16 -8.20
C PRO A 251 -5.89 -5.45 -8.89
N ASP A 252 -6.22 -5.86 -10.11
CA ASP A 252 -7.32 -5.24 -10.87
C ASP A 252 -8.44 -4.95 -9.88
N ALA A 253 -8.86 -3.68 -9.82
CA ALA A 253 -9.89 -3.26 -8.88
C ALA A 253 -11.01 -4.30 -8.97
N PRO A 254 -11.46 -4.88 -7.84
CA PRO A 254 -12.48 -5.91 -7.87
C PRO A 254 -13.60 -5.45 -8.80
N PRO A 255 -14.05 -6.28 -9.75
CA PRO A 255 -15.04 -5.87 -10.72
C PRO A 255 -16.20 -5.22 -9.96
N ALA A 256 -16.60 -4.02 -10.38
CA ALA A 256 -17.63 -3.26 -9.69
C ALA A 256 -18.85 -4.17 -9.47
N PRO A 257 -19.45 -4.15 -8.26
CA PRO A 257 -20.52 -5.07 -7.92
C PRO A 257 -21.66 -4.92 -8.93
N ALA A 258 -22.25 -6.05 -9.34
CA ALA A 258 -23.38 -6.04 -10.24
C ALA A 258 -24.51 -5.17 -9.67
N PRO A 259 -25.25 -4.43 -10.51
CA PRO A 259 -26.39 -3.64 -10.05
C PRO A 259 -27.46 -4.56 -9.45
N GLU A 260 -27.98 -4.15 -8.29
CA GLU A 260 -29.05 -4.84 -7.56
C GLU A 260 -30.13 -3.84 -7.15
N VAL A 261 -31.36 -4.31 -6.99
CA VAL A 261 -32.43 -3.55 -6.35
C VAL A 261 -32.24 -3.67 -4.84
N ILE A 262 -32.01 -2.54 -4.16
CA ILE A 262 -31.75 -2.50 -2.71
C ILE A 262 -32.97 -2.07 -1.90
N PHE A 263 -33.94 -1.43 -2.54
CA PHE A 263 -35.14 -0.94 -1.87
C PHE A 263 -36.29 -0.79 -2.86
N SER A 264 -37.50 -1.10 -2.42
CA SER A 264 -38.73 -0.75 -3.11
C SER A 264 -39.76 -0.18 -2.14
N ALA A 265 -40.57 0.75 -2.63
CA ALA A 265 -41.78 1.23 -1.96
C ALA A 265 -42.90 1.27 -3.00
N PRO A 266 -43.96 0.46 -2.88
CA PRO A 266 -44.22 -0.55 -1.84
C PRO A 266 -43.16 -1.67 -1.78
N VAL A 267 -43.15 -2.41 -0.67
CA VAL A 267 -42.33 -3.63 -0.52
C VAL A 267 -43.03 -4.84 -1.14
N GLU A 268 -42.31 -5.96 -1.31
CA GLU A 268 -42.91 -7.20 -1.79
C GLU A 268 -44.03 -7.66 -0.84
N ASP A 269 -45.14 -8.11 -1.43
CA ASP A 269 -46.35 -8.57 -0.76
C ASP A 269 -47.00 -7.54 0.17
N ASP A 270 -46.71 -6.25 -0.02
CA ASP A 270 -47.34 -5.17 0.74
C ASP A 270 -48.86 -5.16 0.48
N THR A 271 -49.63 -4.83 1.52
CA THR A 271 -51.10 -4.88 1.48
C THR A 271 -51.70 -3.53 1.82
N ASP A 272 -52.90 -3.25 1.30
CA ASP A 272 -53.59 -1.97 1.51
C ASP A 272 -52.80 -0.75 1.01
N VAL A 273 -52.02 -0.96 -0.07
CA VAL A 273 -51.21 0.11 -0.67
C VAL A 273 -52.13 1.20 -1.21
N ASN A 274 -51.86 2.45 -0.84
CA ASN A 274 -52.59 3.60 -1.35
C ASN A 274 -52.52 3.66 -2.88
N ARG A 275 -53.69 3.67 -3.52
CA ARG A 275 -53.89 3.59 -4.96
C ARG A 275 -53.30 4.76 -5.75
N ALA A 276 -53.02 5.89 -5.11
CA ALA A 276 -52.41 7.07 -5.71
C ALA A 276 -50.90 7.19 -5.42
N SER A 277 -50.34 6.30 -4.59
CA SER A 277 -48.92 6.35 -4.27
C SER A 277 -48.06 5.94 -5.47
N PRO A 278 -46.94 6.65 -5.73
CA PRO A 278 -45.97 6.20 -6.72
C PRO A 278 -45.28 4.92 -6.25
N VAL A 279 -44.83 4.10 -7.21
CA VAL A 279 -43.90 3.01 -6.92
C VAL A 279 -42.48 3.51 -7.11
N ARG A 280 -41.61 3.26 -6.14
CA ARG A 280 -40.20 3.63 -6.18
C ARG A 280 -39.34 2.39 -6.04
N ILE A 281 -38.38 2.21 -6.94
CA ILE A 281 -37.42 1.09 -6.91
C ILE A 281 -36.02 1.69 -6.97
N GLN A 282 -35.20 1.43 -5.96
CA GLN A 282 -33.86 1.98 -5.81
C GLN A 282 -32.78 0.91 -6.06
N PHE A 283 -31.72 1.32 -6.76
CA PHE A 283 -30.60 0.47 -7.12
C PHE A 283 -29.36 0.73 -6.24
N SER A 284 -28.48 -0.28 -6.16
CA SER A 284 -27.19 -0.19 -5.46
C SER A 284 -26.23 0.82 -6.11
N VAL A 285 -26.37 1.07 -7.40
CA VAL A 285 -25.47 1.88 -8.24
C VAL A 285 -26.24 2.75 -9.23
N ASP A 286 -25.54 3.65 -9.90
CA ASP A 286 -26.13 4.51 -10.94
C ASP A 286 -26.46 3.69 -12.21
N MET A 287 -27.70 3.80 -12.66
CA MET A 287 -28.21 3.12 -13.86
C MET A 287 -28.15 4.03 -15.09
N ASP A 288 -28.04 3.47 -16.29
CA ASP A 288 -28.24 4.22 -17.53
C ASP A 288 -29.73 4.51 -17.72
N PRO A 289 -30.19 5.78 -17.65
CA PRO A 289 -31.61 6.12 -17.78
C PRO A 289 -32.21 5.71 -19.13
N LYS A 290 -31.38 5.58 -20.19
CA LYS A 290 -31.84 5.13 -21.51
C LYS A 290 -32.18 3.65 -21.52
N SER A 291 -31.46 2.84 -20.73
CA SER A 291 -31.66 1.40 -20.65
C SER A 291 -32.95 1.00 -19.93
N ILE A 292 -33.52 1.91 -19.13
CA ILE A 292 -34.75 1.72 -18.34
C ILE A 292 -36.01 1.99 -19.17
N ARG A 293 -35.90 2.86 -20.19
CA ARG A 293 -37.03 3.19 -21.07
C ARG A 293 -37.56 1.92 -21.71
N ASP A 294 -38.88 1.78 -21.73
CA ASP A 294 -39.61 0.65 -22.31
C ASP A 294 -39.30 -0.73 -21.67
N ARG A 295 -38.56 -0.76 -20.55
CA ARG A 295 -38.21 -1.98 -19.81
C ARG A 295 -38.82 -2.06 -18.41
N VAL A 296 -39.75 -1.16 -18.12
CA VAL A 296 -40.63 -1.23 -16.96
C VAL A 296 -42.00 -1.69 -17.45
N ARG A 297 -42.57 -2.69 -16.81
CA ARG A 297 -43.93 -3.17 -17.09
C ARG A 297 -44.74 -3.18 -15.81
N VAL A 298 -45.99 -2.73 -15.88
CA VAL A 298 -46.95 -2.81 -14.78
C VAL A 298 -48.22 -3.49 -15.25
N THR A 299 -48.68 -4.49 -14.51
CA THR A 299 -49.87 -5.28 -14.84
C THR A 299 -50.68 -5.59 -13.58
N TYR A 300 -51.97 -5.85 -13.75
CA TYR A 300 -52.76 -6.50 -12.71
C TYR A 300 -52.64 -8.02 -12.84
N VAL A 301 -52.44 -8.69 -11.71
CA VAL A 301 -52.43 -10.16 -11.66
C VAL A 301 -53.88 -10.62 -11.53
N GLY A 302 -54.32 -11.47 -12.48
CA GLY A 302 -55.64 -12.08 -12.41
C GLY A 302 -55.74 -13.07 -11.25
N ARG A 303 -56.87 -13.09 -10.56
CA ARG A 303 -57.15 -14.09 -9.53
C ARG A 303 -57.68 -15.37 -10.19
N GLU A 304 -57.14 -16.54 -9.84
CA GLU A 304 -57.66 -17.82 -10.33
C GLU A 304 -59.17 -17.95 -10.02
N GLY A 305 -59.97 -18.21 -11.05
CA GLY A 305 -61.44 -18.33 -10.97
C GLY A 305 -62.20 -17.00 -10.77
N GLY A 306 -61.52 -15.85 -10.82
CA GLY A 306 -62.12 -14.52 -10.70
C GLY A 306 -62.50 -13.88 -12.04
N PRO A 307 -63.14 -12.70 -12.02
CA PRO A 307 -63.34 -11.89 -13.22
C PRO A 307 -61.99 -11.54 -13.86
N SER A 308 -61.99 -11.36 -15.20
CA SER A 308 -60.79 -10.96 -15.95
C SER A 308 -60.12 -9.73 -15.29
N PRO A 309 -58.78 -9.70 -15.15
CA PRO A 309 -58.10 -8.56 -14.59
C PRO A 309 -58.41 -7.29 -15.40
N PRO A 310 -58.42 -6.11 -14.74
CA PRO A 310 -58.53 -4.84 -15.44
C PRO A 310 -57.40 -4.66 -16.48
N PRO A 311 -57.57 -3.76 -17.47
CA PRO A 311 -56.49 -3.42 -18.38
C PRO A 311 -55.26 -2.90 -17.62
N PRO A 312 -54.04 -3.09 -18.17
CA PRO A 312 -52.81 -2.61 -17.54
C PRO A 312 -52.87 -1.10 -17.21
N PRO A 313 -52.36 -0.67 -16.05
CA PRO A 313 -52.30 0.75 -15.70
C PRO A 313 -51.49 1.55 -16.72
N VAL A 314 -51.96 2.76 -17.05
CA VAL A 314 -51.14 3.74 -17.77
C VAL A 314 -50.23 4.43 -16.76
N PHE A 315 -48.93 4.45 -17.02
CA PHE A 315 -47.93 5.02 -16.12
C PHE A 315 -46.79 5.71 -16.86
N THR A 316 -46.05 6.53 -16.12
CA THR A 316 -44.76 7.09 -16.52
C THR A 316 -43.69 6.58 -15.56
N ALA A 317 -42.59 6.06 -16.10
CA ALA A 317 -41.42 5.67 -15.31
C ALA A 317 -40.28 6.66 -15.57
N THR A 318 -39.80 7.31 -14.50
CA THR A 318 -38.73 8.30 -14.55
C THR A 318 -37.59 7.85 -13.66
N TYR A 319 -36.37 7.81 -14.21
CA TYR A 319 -35.17 7.59 -13.40
C TYR A 319 -34.74 8.89 -12.73
N LEU A 320 -34.49 8.82 -11.43
CA LEU A 320 -34.10 9.92 -10.56
C LEU A 320 -32.65 9.74 -10.12
N ASP A 321 -31.71 10.35 -10.86
CA ASP A 321 -30.26 10.22 -10.67
C ASP A 321 -29.84 10.43 -9.20
N ALA A 322 -30.33 11.50 -8.58
CA ALA A 322 -29.97 11.89 -7.21
C ALA A 322 -30.28 10.83 -6.15
N SER A 323 -31.19 9.90 -6.46
CA SER A 323 -31.60 8.85 -5.53
C SER A 323 -31.43 7.44 -6.07
N ARG A 324 -30.85 7.30 -7.26
CA ARG A 324 -30.64 6.01 -7.93
C ARG A 324 -31.92 5.18 -7.99
N ALA A 325 -33.04 5.82 -8.31
CA ALA A 325 -34.34 5.16 -8.25
C ALA A 325 -35.17 5.41 -9.50
N VAL A 326 -35.90 4.39 -9.94
CA VAL A 326 -37.03 4.58 -10.84
C VAL A 326 -38.25 4.92 -10.00
N GLU A 327 -38.89 6.03 -10.36
CA GLU A 327 -40.20 6.42 -9.85
C GLU A 327 -41.26 6.18 -10.92
N ILE A 328 -42.26 5.38 -10.59
CA ILE A 328 -43.39 5.02 -11.45
C ILE A 328 -44.62 5.76 -10.94
N LYS A 329 -45.16 6.64 -11.77
CA LYS A 329 -46.39 7.40 -11.50
C LYS A 329 -47.51 6.94 -12.40
N PHE A 330 -48.65 6.61 -11.81
CA PHE A 330 -49.84 6.20 -12.54
C PHE A 330 -50.64 7.41 -13.00
N ALA A 331 -51.16 7.36 -14.22
CA ALA A 331 -51.99 8.42 -14.79
C ALA A 331 -53.36 8.53 -14.09
N GLN A 332 -53.85 7.42 -13.55
CA GLN A 332 -55.06 7.33 -12.75
C GLN A 332 -54.76 6.49 -11.50
N PRO A 333 -55.50 6.69 -10.38
CA PRO A 333 -55.38 5.81 -9.23
C PRO A 333 -55.57 4.35 -9.63
N LEU A 334 -54.74 3.46 -9.09
CA LEU A 334 -54.82 2.03 -9.34
C LEU A 334 -56.22 1.49 -8.97
N ALA A 335 -56.62 0.37 -9.57
CA ALA A 335 -57.89 -0.27 -9.25
C ALA A 335 -57.87 -0.80 -7.80
N PRO A 336 -58.98 -0.70 -7.05
CA PRO A 336 -59.01 -1.11 -5.65
C PRO A 336 -58.98 -2.64 -5.51
N PHE A 337 -58.33 -3.13 -4.46
CA PHE A 337 -58.24 -4.56 -4.12
C PHE A 337 -57.67 -5.44 -5.25
N GLN A 338 -56.75 -4.89 -6.03
CA GLN A 338 -56.08 -5.59 -7.11
C GLN A 338 -54.63 -5.87 -6.75
N GLN A 339 -54.15 -7.05 -7.13
CA GLN A 339 -52.73 -7.36 -7.04
C GLN A 339 -52.03 -6.75 -8.25
N VAL A 340 -51.04 -5.91 -8.00
CA VAL A 340 -50.23 -5.22 -9.00
C VAL A 340 -48.87 -5.88 -9.07
N LYS A 341 -48.45 -6.23 -10.28
CA LYS A 341 -47.12 -6.73 -10.59
C LYS A 341 -46.35 -5.69 -11.38
N VAL A 342 -45.20 -5.29 -10.86
CA VAL A 342 -44.22 -4.41 -11.49
C VAL A 342 -43.01 -5.24 -11.88
N GLU A 343 -42.59 -5.16 -13.13
CA GLU A 343 -41.46 -5.92 -13.67
C GLU A 343 -40.41 -4.96 -14.24
N LEU A 344 -39.16 -5.17 -13.82
CA LEU A 344 -37.97 -4.63 -14.47
C LEU A 344 -37.43 -5.72 -15.40
N LEU A 345 -37.58 -5.49 -16.70
CA LEU A 345 -37.27 -6.46 -17.76
C LEU A 345 -35.77 -6.57 -18.02
N GLU A 346 -35.37 -7.63 -18.72
CA GLU A 346 -33.98 -7.87 -19.11
C GLU A 346 -33.39 -6.73 -19.96
N GLY A 347 -32.11 -6.47 -19.72
CA GLY A 347 -31.29 -5.54 -20.51
C GLY A 347 -31.08 -4.17 -19.86
N ILE A 348 -31.78 -3.86 -18.76
CA ILE A 348 -31.50 -2.65 -17.97
C ILE A 348 -30.03 -2.72 -17.50
N SER A 349 -29.29 -1.63 -17.62
CA SER A 349 -27.85 -1.61 -17.39
C SER A 349 -27.37 -0.38 -16.65
N THR A 350 -26.17 -0.48 -16.05
CA THR A 350 -25.41 0.68 -15.58
C THR A 350 -24.80 1.44 -16.75
N LEU A 351 -24.23 2.63 -16.47
CA LEU A 351 -23.45 3.39 -17.45
C LEU A 351 -22.24 2.60 -17.97
N ASP A 352 -21.70 1.70 -17.15
CA ASP A 352 -20.58 0.80 -17.47
C ASP A 352 -21.04 -0.52 -18.12
N ARG A 353 -22.31 -0.58 -18.57
CA ARG A 353 -22.92 -1.72 -19.27
C ARG A 353 -23.05 -3.01 -18.46
N GLN A 354 -22.99 -2.93 -17.13
CA GLN A 354 -23.33 -4.07 -16.29
C GLN A 354 -24.85 -4.26 -16.25
N LEU A 355 -25.32 -5.49 -16.43
CA LEU A 355 -26.74 -5.79 -16.54
C LEU A 355 -27.38 -6.02 -15.16
N LEU A 356 -28.55 -5.42 -14.97
CA LEU A 356 -29.44 -5.71 -13.86
C LEU A 356 -30.15 -7.04 -14.12
N LYS A 357 -30.17 -7.92 -13.10
CA LYS A 357 -31.01 -9.12 -13.14
C LYS A 357 -32.49 -8.71 -13.18
N PRO A 358 -33.34 -9.35 -14.01
CA PRO A 358 -34.77 -9.07 -14.02
C PRO A 358 -35.34 -9.13 -12.61
N PHE A 359 -36.16 -8.15 -12.27
CA PHE A 359 -36.72 -7.99 -10.94
C PHE A 359 -38.24 -7.88 -11.04
N THR A 360 -38.94 -8.50 -10.10
CA THR A 360 -40.39 -8.46 -10.00
C THR A 360 -40.76 -7.97 -8.61
N LEU A 361 -41.71 -7.04 -8.56
CA LEU A 361 -42.33 -6.55 -7.35
C LEU A 361 -43.84 -6.80 -7.42
N THR A 362 -44.40 -7.40 -6.38
CA THR A 362 -45.85 -7.62 -6.27
C THR A 362 -46.42 -6.97 -5.01
N PHE A 363 -47.56 -6.30 -5.12
CA PHE A 363 -48.27 -5.74 -3.96
C PHE A 363 -49.78 -5.68 -4.19
N LEU A 364 -50.56 -5.51 -3.12
CA LEU A 364 -52.01 -5.44 -3.15
C LEU A 364 -52.50 -4.01 -2.85
N THR A 365 -53.32 -3.46 -3.73
CA THR A 365 -53.90 -2.13 -3.54
C THR A 365 -55.01 -2.13 -2.50
N GLY A 366 -55.05 -1.05 -1.72
CA GLY A 366 -56.10 -0.75 -0.76
C GLY A 366 -57.39 -0.23 -1.39
N ARG A 367 -58.22 0.37 -0.54
CA ARG A 367 -59.53 0.92 -0.92
C ARG A 367 -59.45 2.15 -1.84
#